data_AF-A0A1V5H631-F1
#
_entry.id   AF-A0A1V5H631-F1
#
_cell.length_a   1.000
_cell.length_b   1.000
_cell.length_c   1.000
_cell.angle_alpha   90.00
_cell.angle_beta   90.00
_cell.angle_gamma   90.00
#
_symmetry.space_group_name_H-M   'P 1'
#
loop_
_entity.id
_entity.type
_entity.pdbx_description
1 polymer ?
#
loop_
_entity_poly.entity_id
_entity_poly.type
_entity_poly.pdbx_seq_one_letter_code
_entity_poly.pdbx_strand_id
1 'polypeptide(L)'
;MLKSVALAQIMTQYGFYVAAQSATVVPVEQIVTSAGDGEDELQGLSSFAAEMLRLNTTIDNARRGIRQLVLIDELARTTNPVEGKAIVCGMLDFLTQHRIQSLITTHYGIDTPCRKLRVRGFTENRKNEKINIANINSFIDYSLEETTEKEVPHEAIKIAEIIGVDKDILDRTKKYLNR
;
A
#
# COMPACT_ATOMS: atom_id res chain seq x y z
N MET A 1 4.23 4.10 -6.01
CA MET A 1 5.22 4.33 -4.94
C MET A 1 6.20 3.16 -4.76
N LEU A 2 5.75 1.96 -4.39
CA LEU A 2 6.65 0.82 -4.08
C LEU A 2 7.70 0.54 -5.17
N LYS A 3 7.27 0.51 -6.44
CA LYS A 3 8.16 0.32 -7.60
C LYS A 3 9.27 1.39 -7.69
N SER A 4 8.96 2.64 -7.34
CA SER A 4 9.94 3.74 -7.35
C SER A 4 11.02 3.53 -6.27
N VAL A 5 10.63 3.04 -5.09
CA VAL A 5 11.57 2.70 -4.02
C VAL A 5 12.46 1.52 -4.42
N ALA A 6 11.86 0.45 -4.98
CA ALA A 6 12.62 -0.69 -5.50
C ALA A 6 13.63 -0.26 -6.57
N LEU A 7 13.19 0.57 -7.52
CA LEU A 7 14.06 1.08 -8.58
C LEU A 7 15.20 1.94 -8.03
N ALA A 8 14.91 2.84 -7.08
CA ALA A 8 15.94 3.65 -6.44
C ALA A 8 16.98 2.79 -5.69
N GLN A 9 16.54 1.72 -5.01
CA GLN A 9 17.44 0.78 -4.34
C GLN A 9 18.39 0.11 -5.35
N ILE A 10 17.84 -0.44 -6.44
CA ILE A 10 18.61 -1.10 -7.50
C ILE A 10 19.58 -0.11 -8.14
N MET A 11 19.08 1.03 -8.63
CA MET A 11 19.91 2.05 -9.29
C MET A 11 21.09 2.46 -8.41
N THR A 12 20.86 2.71 -7.11
CA THR A 12 21.92 3.05 -6.17
C THR A 12 22.97 1.95 -6.04
N GLN A 13 22.54 0.69 -5.90
CA GLN A 13 23.45 -0.46 -5.78
C GLN A 13 24.25 -0.77 -7.06
N TYR A 14 23.75 -0.34 -8.21
CA TYR A 14 24.45 -0.43 -9.50
C TYR A 14 25.24 0.84 -9.86
N GLY A 15 25.30 1.83 -8.96
CA GLY A 15 26.08 3.06 -9.16
C GLY A 15 25.42 4.11 -10.06
N PHE A 16 24.11 4.02 -10.29
CA PHE A 16 23.35 5.02 -11.03
C PHE A 16 22.80 6.12 -10.11
N TYR A 17 22.63 7.33 -10.66
CA TYR A 17 21.86 8.38 -10.01
C TYR A 17 20.39 7.96 -9.85
N VAL A 18 19.76 8.40 -8.76
CA VAL A 18 18.33 8.20 -8.51
C VAL A 18 17.53 9.48 -8.73
N ALA A 19 16.25 9.34 -9.04
CA ALA A 19 15.33 10.46 -9.20
C ALA A 19 14.91 11.05 -7.83
N ALA A 20 15.85 11.67 -7.13
CA ALA A 20 15.64 12.35 -5.85
C ALA A 20 16.59 13.55 -5.70
N GLN A 21 16.21 14.55 -4.90
CA GLN A 21 17.10 15.66 -4.55
C GLN A 21 18.32 15.18 -3.73
N SER A 22 18.09 14.20 -2.85
CA SER A 22 19.12 13.51 -2.06
C SER A 22 18.62 12.13 -1.67
N ALA A 23 19.51 11.14 -1.57
CA ALA A 23 19.15 9.80 -1.11
C ALA A 23 20.29 9.20 -0.26
N THR A 24 19.93 8.57 0.85
CA THR A 24 20.82 7.70 1.63
C THR A 24 20.22 6.31 1.62
N VAL A 25 20.93 5.37 1.00
CA VAL A 25 20.44 4.02 0.75
C VAL A 25 21.39 3.02 1.39
N VAL A 26 20.84 2.10 2.18
CA VAL A 26 21.60 0.98 2.75
C VAL A 26 21.58 -0.17 1.74
N PRO A 27 22.73 -0.74 1.35
CA PRO A 27 22.73 -1.91 0.46
C PRO A 27 22.02 -3.10 1.11
N VAL A 28 21.20 -3.77 0.30
CA VAL A 28 20.49 -5.01 0.63
C VAL A 28 20.91 -6.11 -0.34
N GLU A 29 20.88 -7.34 0.15
CA GLU A 29 21.16 -8.55 -0.63
C GLU A 29 19.95 -8.96 -1.46
N GLN A 30 18.74 -8.65 -0.98
CA GLN A 30 17.50 -9.01 -1.66
C GLN A 30 16.44 -7.91 -1.54
N ILE A 31 15.72 -7.65 -2.64
CA ILE A 31 14.48 -6.88 -2.64
C ILE A 31 13.35 -7.89 -2.78
N VAL A 32 12.44 -7.92 -1.80
CA VAL A 32 11.29 -8.81 -1.80
C VAL A 32 10.05 -7.98 -2.10
N THR A 33 9.30 -8.36 -3.13
CA THR A 33 8.09 -7.65 -3.54
C THR A 33 6.88 -8.59 -3.58
N SER A 34 5.75 -8.15 -3.07
CA SER A 34 4.46 -8.87 -3.22
C SER A 34 3.62 -8.38 -4.41
N ALA A 35 4.18 -7.50 -5.24
CA ALA A 35 3.46 -6.90 -6.36
C ALA A 35 3.46 -7.83 -7.58
N GLY A 36 2.39 -8.63 -7.75
CA GLY A 36 2.19 -9.44 -8.96
C GLY A 36 1.16 -10.54 -8.78
N ASP A 37 -0.04 -10.32 -9.31
CA ASP A 37 -1.10 -11.33 -9.38
C ASP A 37 -0.82 -12.44 -10.43
N GLY A 38 0.26 -12.32 -11.23
CA GLY A 38 0.39 -13.02 -12.51
C GLY A 38 1.21 -14.31 -12.55
N GLU A 39 2.06 -14.61 -11.55
CA GLU A 39 2.93 -15.79 -11.62
C GLU A 39 2.30 -17.05 -10.98
N ASP A 40 1.32 -16.88 -10.10
CA ASP A 40 0.81 -17.97 -9.26
C ASP A 40 -0.33 -18.78 -9.88
N GLU A 41 -1.07 -18.20 -10.83
CA GLU A 41 -2.12 -18.91 -11.59
C GLU A 41 -1.56 -20.12 -12.35
N LEU A 42 -0.28 -20.07 -12.73
CA LEU A 42 0.42 -21.16 -13.43
C LEU A 42 0.65 -22.41 -12.55
N GLN A 43 0.60 -22.27 -11.21
CA GLN A 43 0.81 -23.38 -10.27
C GLN A 43 -0.48 -23.92 -9.65
N GLY A 44 -1.65 -23.39 -10.04
CA GLY A 44 -2.95 -23.82 -9.50
C GLY A 44 -3.17 -23.48 -8.02
N LEU A 45 -2.36 -22.58 -7.46
CA LEU A 45 -2.52 -22.07 -6.10
C LEU A 45 -3.56 -20.95 -6.08
N SER A 46 -4.28 -20.80 -4.97
CA SER A 46 -5.05 -19.59 -4.74
C SER A 46 -4.12 -18.39 -4.55
N SER A 47 -4.54 -17.20 -5.00
CA SER A 47 -3.75 -15.97 -4.86
C SER A 47 -3.31 -15.73 -3.41
N PHE A 48 -4.17 -16.06 -2.44
CA PHE A 48 -3.86 -15.99 -1.02
C PHE A 48 -2.75 -16.97 -0.59
N ALA A 49 -2.81 -18.23 -1.04
CA ALA A 49 -1.81 -19.22 -0.67
C ALA A 49 -0.42 -18.81 -1.20
N ALA A 50 -0.36 -18.32 -2.42
CA ALA A 50 0.90 -17.87 -3.00
C ALA A 50 1.44 -16.60 -2.33
N GLU A 51 0.57 -15.68 -1.92
CA GLU A 51 0.94 -14.55 -1.08
C GLU A 51 1.57 -15.02 0.25
N MET A 52 0.98 -16.02 0.92
CA MET A 52 1.54 -16.59 2.15
C MET A 52 2.91 -17.25 1.93
N LEU A 53 3.13 -17.91 0.79
CA LEU A 53 4.45 -18.48 0.44
C LEU A 53 5.52 -17.39 0.23
N ARG A 54 5.15 -16.27 -0.39
CA ARG A 54 6.04 -15.10 -0.51
C ARG A 54 6.41 -14.52 0.86
N LEU A 55 5.44 -14.43 1.78
CA LEU A 55 5.73 -14.03 3.16
C LEU A 55 6.68 -15.00 3.85
N ASN A 56 6.49 -16.31 3.67
CA ASN A 56 7.38 -17.29 4.29
C ASN A 56 8.84 -17.13 3.81
N THR A 57 9.03 -16.84 2.52
CA THR A 57 10.36 -16.51 1.98
C THR A 57 10.99 -15.29 2.67
N THR A 58 10.19 -14.25 2.93
CA THR A 58 10.64 -13.06 3.67
C THR A 58 11.08 -13.39 5.09
N ILE A 59 10.30 -14.24 5.78
CA ILE A 59 10.57 -14.68 7.15
C ILE A 59 11.84 -15.54 7.21
N ASP A 60 12.01 -16.47 6.26
CA ASP A 60 13.17 -17.34 6.21
C ASP A 60 14.45 -16.56 5.91
N ASN A 61 14.39 -15.59 5.00
CA ASN A 61 15.49 -14.64 4.75
C ASN A 61 15.87 -13.85 6.02
N ALA A 62 14.87 -13.38 6.75
CA ALA A 62 15.09 -12.66 8.01
C ALA A 62 15.80 -13.54 9.06
N ARG A 63 15.32 -14.77 9.23
CA ARG A 63 15.91 -15.74 10.18
C ARG A 63 17.34 -16.12 9.82
N ARG A 64 17.66 -16.12 8.52
CA ARG A 64 19.03 -16.37 8.01
C ARG A 64 19.94 -15.14 8.11
N GLY A 65 19.44 -13.99 8.55
CA GLY A 65 20.21 -12.75 8.68
C GLY A 65 20.49 -12.05 7.35
N ILE A 66 19.73 -12.37 6.29
CA ILE A 66 19.88 -11.74 4.98
C ILE A 66 19.36 -10.29 5.07
N ARG A 67 20.17 -9.32 4.65
CA ARG A 67 19.73 -7.92 4.58
C ARG A 67 18.76 -7.75 3.41
N GLN A 68 17.52 -7.39 3.71
CA GLN A 68 16.47 -7.31 2.71
C GLN A 68 15.64 -6.02 2.82
N LEU A 69 15.16 -5.55 1.67
CA LEU A 69 14.13 -4.53 1.55
C LEU A 69 12.80 -5.21 1.19
N VAL A 70 11.79 -5.07 2.05
CA VAL A 70 10.49 -5.74 1.90
C VAL A 70 9.42 -4.74 1.46
N LEU A 71 8.84 -4.95 0.28
CA LEU A 71 7.84 -4.06 -0.32
C LEU A 71 6.55 -4.86 -0.59
N ILE A 72 5.51 -4.62 0.20
CA ILE A 72 4.28 -5.40 0.13
C ILE A 72 3.12 -4.51 -0.30
N ASP A 73 2.37 -4.95 -1.30
CA ASP A 73 1.21 -4.25 -1.81
C ASP A 73 -0.07 -4.95 -1.35
N GLU A 74 -0.91 -4.26 -0.59
CA GLU A 74 -2.23 -4.71 -0.12
C GLU A 74 -2.27 -6.15 0.44
N LEU A 75 -1.41 -6.41 1.43
CA LEU A 75 -1.28 -7.73 2.04
C LEU A 75 -2.62 -8.31 2.53
N ALA A 76 -2.88 -9.58 2.21
CA ALA A 76 -4.03 -10.35 2.67
C ALA A 76 -5.39 -9.79 2.20
N ARG A 77 -5.42 -9.03 1.10
CA ARG A 77 -6.64 -8.42 0.55
C ARG A 77 -7.73 -9.43 0.14
N THR A 78 -7.34 -10.65 -0.24
CA THR A 78 -8.27 -11.65 -0.78
C THR A 78 -8.90 -12.54 0.28
N THR A 79 -8.73 -12.24 1.57
CA THR A 79 -9.31 -13.03 2.68
C THR A 79 -10.32 -12.22 3.51
N ASN A 80 -10.89 -12.85 4.55
CA ASN A 80 -11.76 -12.21 5.51
C ASN A 80 -11.09 -10.95 6.11
N PRO A 81 -11.74 -9.78 6.15
CA PRO A 81 -11.12 -8.54 6.64
C PRO A 81 -10.56 -8.62 8.07
N VAL A 82 -11.19 -9.40 8.94
CA VAL A 82 -10.74 -9.60 10.33
C VAL A 82 -9.44 -10.41 10.36
N GLU A 83 -9.39 -11.50 9.61
CA GLU A 83 -8.20 -12.34 9.50
C GLU A 83 -7.08 -11.62 8.75
N GLY A 84 -7.42 -10.91 7.67
CA GLY A 84 -6.48 -10.09 6.89
C GLY A 84 -5.82 -9.03 7.76
N LYS A 85 -6.60 -8.27 8.55
CA LYS A 85 -6.04 -7.32 9.53
C LYS A 85 -5.11 -8.02 10.52
N ALA A 86 -5.49 -9.19 11.05
CA ALA A 86 -4.65 -9.92 12.00
C ALA A 86 -3.32 -10.37 11.38
N ILE A 87 -3.33 -10.88 10.15
CA ILE A 87 -2.14 -11.27 9.39
C ILE A 87 -1.22 -10.07 9.16
N VAL A 88 -1.77 -8.94 8.72
CA VAL A 88 -0.99 -7.71 8.50
C VAL A 88 -0.34 -7.23 9.80
N CYS A 89 -1.09 -7.19 10.91
CA CYS A 89 -0.55 -6.81 12.20
C CYS A 89 0.59 -7.73 12.66
N GLY A 90 0.41 -9.06 12.53
CA GLY A 90 1.45 -10.03 12.88
C GLY A 90 2.70 -9.92 12.02
N MET A 91 2.55 -9.66 10.72
CA MET A 91 3.67 -9.42 9.82
C MET A 91 4.43 -8.14 10.19
N LEU A 92 3.71 -7.05 10.48
CA LEU A 92 4.33 -5.79 10.93
C LEU A 92 5.11 -5.97 12.23
N ASP A 93 4.56 -6.71 13.18
CA ASP A 93 5.22 -7.02 14.46
C ASP A 93 6.53 -7.80 14.23
N PHE A 94 6.47 -8.87 13.42
CA PHE A 94 7.65 -9.65 13.04
C PHE A 94 8.74 -8.79 12.37
N LEU A 95 8.36 -7.98 11.38
CA LEU A 95 9.30 -7.11 10.65
C LEU A 95 9.95 -6.08 11.59
N THR A 96 9.18 -5.52 12.52
CA THR A 96 9.64 -4.55 13.51
C THR A 96 10.63 -5.19 14.48
N GLN A 97 10.28 -6.36 15.04
CA GLN A 97 11.14 -7.10 15.96
C GLN A 97 12.50 -7.44 15.35
N HIS A 98 12.52 -7.80 14.06
CA HIS A 98 13.74 -8.16 13.33
C HIS A 98 14.45 -6.95 12.68
N ARG A 99 13.92 -5.73 12.89
CA ARG A 99 14.46 -4.46 12.32
C ARG A 99 14.64 -4.50 10.80
N ILE A 100 13.69 -5.10 10.10
CA ILE A 100 13.72 -5.23 8.64
C ILE A 100 13.20 -3.95 8.01
N GLN A 101 13.91 -3.43 7.01
CA GLN A 101 13.45 -2.28 6.23
C GLN A 101 12.26 -2.70 5.36
N SER A 102 11.09 -2.13 5.64
CA SER A 102 9.86 -2.49 4.95
C SER A 102 8.98 -1.29 4.63
N LEU A 103 8.22 -1.42 3.54
CA LEU A 103 7.17 -0.48 3.14
C LEU A 103 5.96 -1.29 2.68
N ILE A 104 4.83 -1.09 3.35
CA ILE A 104 3.61 -1.87 3.15
C ILE A 104 2.46 -0.92 2.85
N THR A 105 1.68 -1.21 1.82
CA THR A 105 0.39 -0.55 1.57
C THR A 105 -0.73 -1.43 2.16
N THR A 106 -1.75 -0.79 2.73
CA THR A 106 -2.89 -1.51 3.27
C THR A 106 -4.13 -0.63 3.29
N HIS A 107 -5.30 -1.26 3.16
CA HIS A 107 -6.60 -0.64 3.39
C HIS A 107 -7.14 -0.95 4.80
N TYR A 108 -6.41 -1.75 5.61
CA TYR A 108 -6.81 -2.08 6.98
C TYR A 108 -6.38 -0.98 7.95
N GLY A 109 -7.26 -0.64 8.90
CA GLY A 109 -6.89 0.17 10.06
C GLY A 109 -5.99 -0.63 10.99
N ILE A 110 -4.67 -0.38 10.92
CA ILE A 110 -3.65 -1.10 11.70
C ILE A 110 -3.35 -0.38 13.03
N ASP A 111 -3.13 -1.17 14.09
CA ASP A 111 -2.85 -0.67 15.44
C ASP A 111 -1.37 -0.84 15.86
N THR A 112 -0.57 -1.55 15.05
CA THR A 112 0.86 -1.80 15.33
C THR A 112 1.67 -0.48 15.34
N PRO A 113 2.65 -0.33 16.27
CA PRO A 113 3.51 0.84 16.32
C PRO A 113 4.45 0.88 15.11
N CYS A 114 4.08 1.67 14.11
CA CYS A 114 4.88 1.94 12.92
C CYS A 114 4.62 3.37 12.44
N ARG A 115 5.50 3.87 11.56
CA ARG A 115 5.23 5.13 10.84
C ARG A 115 4.13 4.87 9.82
N LYS A 116 3.05 5.65 9.90
CA LYS A 116 1.90 5.53 8.99
C LYS A 116 1.85 6.77 8.12
N LEU A 117 1.71 6.53 6.82
CA LEU A 117 1.58 7.56 5.81
C LEU A 117 0.24 7.36 5.10
N ARG A 118 -0.41 8.46 4.75
CA ARG A 118 -1.56 8.45 3.86
C ARG A 118 -1.34 9.41 2.71
N VAL A 119 -2.04 9.16 1.60
CA VAL A 119 -2.18 10.15 0.54
C VAL A 119 -3.06 11.29 1.08
N ARG A 120 -2.66 12.54 0.86
CA ARG A 120 -3.42 13.71 1.32
C ARG A 120 -4.84 13.75 0.71
N GLY A 121 -4.98 13.27 -0.52
CA GLY A 121 -6.29 13.06 -1.15
C GLY A 121 -6.81 14.32 -1.83
N PHE A 122 -8.12 14.55 -1.77
CA PHE A 122 -8.73 15.69 -2.46
C PHE A 122 -8.26 17.04 -1.90
N THR A 123 -7.80 17.90 -2.81
CA THR A 123 -7.49 19.30 -2.49
C THR A 123 -8.75 20.16 -2.52
N GLU A 124 -8.80 21.16 -1.63
CA GLU A 124 -9.87 22.15 -1.68
C GLU A 124 -9.82 22.91 -3.01
N ASN A 125 -10.94 22.89 -3.71
CA ASN A 125 -11.09 23.50 -5.02
C ASN A 125 -11.21 25.02 -4.88
N ARG A 126 -10.06 25.70 -4.78
CA ARG A 126 -9.99 27.17 -4.64
C ARG A 126 -10.61 27.95 -5.81
N LYS A 127 -10.91 27.29 -6.94
CA LYS A 127 -11.40 27.91 -8.18
C LYS A 127 -12.87 27.63 -8.53
N ASN A 128 -13.62 26.88 -7.71
CA ASN A 128 -14.99 26.43 -8.01
C ASN A 128 -15.13 25.70 -9.38
N GLU A 129 -14.06 25.08 -9.88
CA GLU A 129 -14.11 24.33 -11.15
C GLU A 129 -14.90 23.03 -10.97
N LYS A 130 -15.82 22.67 -11.87
CA LYS A 130 -16.50 21.38 -11.76
C LYS A 130 -15.50 20.24 -11.97
N ILE A 131 -15.34 19.37 -10.96
CA ILE A 131 -14.55 18.15 -11.09
C ILE A 131 -15.33 17.16 -11.96
N ASN A 132 -14.64 16.56 -12.92
CA ASN A 132 -15.14 15.54 -13.83
C ASN A 132 -14.06 14.46 -14.04
N ILE A 133 -14.40 13.41 -14.78
CA ILE A 133 -13.48 12.28 -15.05
C ILE A 133 -12.17 12.73 -15.71
N ALA A 134 -12.21 13.77 -16.56
CA ALA A 134 -11.03 14.22 -17.30
C ALA A 134 -10.03 15.01 -16.43
N ASN A 135 -10.50 15.68 -15.37
CA ASN A 135 -9.66 16.53 -14.52
C ASN A 135 -9.51 16.02 -13.07
N ILE A 136 -10.19 14.94 -12.67
CA ILE A 136 -10.18 14.44 -11.28
C ILE A 136 -8.77 14.26 -10.70
N ASN A 137 -7.84 13.73 -11.50
CA ASN A 137 -6.46 13.50 -11.07
C ASN A 137 -5.73 14.81 -10.73
N SER A 138 -6.11 15.95 -11.32
CA SER A 138 -5.54 17.26 -11.01
C SER A 138 -6.01 17.84 -9.67
N PHE A 139 -7.09 17.28 -9.11
CA PHE A 139 -7.63 17.67 -7.81
C PHE A 139 -7.21 16.73 -6.67
N ILE A 140 -6.45 15.68 -6.97
CA ILE A 140 -5.91 14.75 -5.97
C ILE A 140 -4.44 15.10 -5.72
N ASP A 141 -4.13 15.46 -4.48
CA ASP A 141 -2.76 15.60 -4.01
C ASP A 141 -2.25 14.22 -3.57
N TYR A 142 -1.42 13.61 -4.42
CA TYR A 142 -0.78 12.32 -4.18
C TYR A 142 0.40 12.40 -3.20
N SER A 143 0.70 13.57 -2.62
CA SER A 143 1.72 13.67 -1.57
C SER A 143 1.33 12.85 -0.35
N LEU A 144 2.37 12.36 0.33
CA LEU A 144 2.22 11.57 1.55
C LEU A 144 2.33 12.47 2.76
N GLU A 145 1.42 12.30 3.70
CA GLU A 145 1.47 12.92 5.02
C GLU A 145 1.46 11.85 6.11
N GLU A 146 2.19 12.11 7.20
CA GLU A 146 2.13 11.26 8.38
C GLU A 146 0.76 11.40 9.06
N THR A 147 0.20 10.28 9.49
CA THR A 147 -1.08 10.27 10.19
C THR A 147 -1.03 9.39 11.42
N THR A 148 -1.69 9.85 12.48
CA THR A 148 -1.98 9.07 13.68
C THR A 148 -3.41 8.51 13.65
N GLU A 149 -4.21 8.93 12.67
CA GLU A 149 -5.61 8.53 12.54
C GLU A 149 -5.70 7.05 12.18
N LYS A 150 -6.66 6.37 12.80
CA LYS A 150 -6.96 4.96 12.52
C LYS A 150 -7.94 4.81 11.35
N GLU A 151 -8.70 5.86 11.05
CA GLU A 151 -9.74 5.86 10.04
C GLU A 151 -9.17 6.18 8.66
N VAL A 152 -9.53 5.35 7.69
CA VAL A 152 -9.19 5.55 6.28
C VAL A 152 -10.17 6.55 5.68
N PRO A 153 -9.71 7.62 5.01
CA PRO A 153 -10.58 8.62 4.41
C PRO A 153 -11.63 8.00 3.47
N HIS A 154 -12.90 8.41 3.60
CA HIS A 154 -14.01 7.91 2.78
C HIS A 154 -14.12 8.64 1.43
N GLU A 155 -13.05 8.65 0.64
CA GLU A 155 -13.03 9.36 -0.65
C GLU A 155 -13.70 8.59 -1.79
N ALA A 156 -13.90 7.28 -1.65
CA ALA A 156 -14.45 6.41 -2.69
C ALA A 156 -15.86 6.85 -3.16
N ILE A 157 -16.74 7.25 -2.24
CA ILE A 157 -18.10 7.71 -2.59
C ILE A 157 -18.04 9.02 -3.36
N LYS A 158 -17.16 9.95 -2.95
CA LYS A 158 -16.96 11.24 -3.61
C LYS A 158 -16.42 11.05 -5.03
N ILE A 159 -15.50 10.11 -5.22
CA ILE A 159 -15.01 9.73 -6.55
C ILE A 159 -16.16 9.16 -7.39
N ALA A 160 -16.97 8.26 -6.83
CA ALA A 160 -18.11 7.68 -7.54
C ALA A 160 -19.14 8.74 -7.96
N GLU A 161 -19.41 9.75 -7.12
CA GLU A 161 -20.24 10.91 -7.47
C GLU A 161 -19.67 11.71 -8.65
N ILE A 162 -18.36 11.98 -8.65
CA ILE A 162 -17.67 12.75 -9.70
C ILE A 162 -17.68 12.00 -11.04
N ILE A 163 -17.54 10.67 -11.01
CA ILE A 163 -17.56 9.82 -12.21
C ILE A 163 -18.99 9.69 -12.78
N GLY A 164 -20.01 10.10 -12.02
CA GLY A 164 -21.40 10.05 -12.46
C GLY A 164 -22.03 8.67 -12.27
N VAL A 165 -21.62 7.93 -11.25
CA VAL A 165 -22.32 6.71 -10.81
C VAL A 165 -23.76 7.07 -10.45
N ASP A 166 -24.68 6.14 -10.73
CA ASP A 166 -26.11 6.33 -10.54
C ASP A 166 -26.48 6.80 -9.11
N LYS A 167 -27.36 7.81 -9.02
CA LYS A 167 -27.73 8.44 -7.76
C LYS A 167 -28.47 7.49 -6.82
N ASP A 168 -29.31 6.60 -7.35
CA ASP A 168 -30.05 5.66 -6.52
C ASP A 168 -29.10 4.67 -5.84
N ILE A 169 -28.04 4.23 -6.55
CA ILE A 169 -26.98 3.40 -5.97
C ILE A 169 -26.18 4.15 -4.91
N LEU A 170 -25.81 5.41 -5.17
CA LEU A 170 -25.05 6.23 -4.23
C LEU A 170 -25.84 6.52 -2.94
N ASP A 171 -27.12 6.85 -3.06
CA ASP A 171 -28.00 7.10 -1.92
C ASP A 171 -28.23 5.84 -1.09
N ARG A 172 -28.31 4.67 -1.72
CA ARG A 172 -28.34 3.38 -1.01
C ARG A 172 -27.02 3.09 -0.31
N THR A 173 -25.89 3.35 -0.97
CA THR A 173 -24.55 3.14 -0.39
C THR A 173 -24.34 3.99 0.86
N LYS A 174 -24.73 5.27 0.82
CA LYS A 174 -24.64 6.19 1.97
C LYS A 174 -25.41 5.71 3.21
N LYS A 175 -26.49 4.95 3.04
CA LYS A 175 -27.26 4.37 4.16
C LYS A 175 -26.48 3.30 4.93
N TYR A 176 -25.57 2.59 4.27
CA TYR A 176 -24.75 1.55 4.90
C TYR A 176 -23.48 2.09 5.55
N LEU A 177 -23.05 3.32 5.19
CA LEU A 177 -21.87 3.95 5.77
C LEU A 177 -22.13 4.48 7.19
N ASN A 178 -23.36 4.91 7.47
CA ASN A 178 -23.75 5.52 8.75
C ASN A 178 -24.32 4.51 9.76
N ARG A 179 -24.04 3.22 9.57
CA ARG A 179 -24.64 2.11 10.33
C ARG A 179 -23.55 1.33 11.06
#